data_AF-A0A2J0LKI6-F1
#
_entry.id   AF-A0A2J0LKI6-F1
#
_cell.length_a   1.000
_cell.length_b   1.000
_cell.length_c   1.000
_cell.angle_alpha   90.00
_cell.angle_beta   90.00
_cell.angle_gamma   90.00
#
_symmetry.space_group_name_H-M   'P 1'
#
loop_
_entity.id
_entity.type
_entity.pdbx_description
1 polymer ?
#
loop_
_entity_poly.entity_id
_entity_poly.type
_entity_poly.pdbx_seq_one_letter_code
_entity_poly.pdbx_strand_id
1 'polypeptide(L)'
;LHRQSKLCSYALMYYIKDKLLKGFTLVEVLIALAILAMIVASTFTIFRSASKSWQKGETRSERYQNARSAISRINSEISQAVINSNPLCKFTGDKNKAGFVSFVSAESGVFELSEVEFWLDGAKRFL
;
A
#
# COMPACT_ATOMS: atom_id res chain seq x y z
N LEU A 1 -45.60 -20.28 57.41
CA LEU A 1 -44.73 -19.29 56.71
C LEU A 1 -43.89 -19.92 55.58
N HIS A 2 -43.40 -21.16 55.70
CA HIS A 2 -42.50 -21.80 54.71
C HIS A 2 -43.16 -22.25 53.37
N ARG A 3 -44.50 -22.34 53.31
CA ARG A 3 -45.24 -22.79 52.11
C ARG A 3 -45.48 -21.66 51.09
N GLN A 4 -45.59 -20.42 51.55
CA GLN A 4 -45.83 -19.22 50.72
C GLN A 4 -44.58 -18.80 49.92
N SER A 5 -43.38 -19.00 50.47
CA SER A 5 -42.12 -18.68 49.77
C SER A 5 -41.87 -19.58 48.56
N LYS A 6 -42.22 -20.88 48.67
CA LYS A 6 -42.11 -21.80 47.53
C LYS A 6 -43.10 -21.45 46.42
N LEU A 7 -44.34 -21.10 46.76
CA LEU A 7 -45.35 -20.67 45.78
C LEU A 7 -44.92 -19.43 44.99
N CYS A 8 -44.31 -18.44 45.66
CA CYS A 8 -43.76 -17.26 45.00
C CYS A 8 -42.58 -17.62 44.07
N SER A 9 -41.71 -18.54 44.48
CA SER A 9 -40.61 -19.05 43.65
C SER A 9 -41.11 -19.80 42.41
N TYR A 10 -42.14 -20.65 42.54
CA TYR A 10 -42.75 -21.33 41.40
C TYR A 10 -43.46 -20.35 40.44
N ALA A 11 -44.12 -19.31 40.97
CA ALA A 11 -44.74 -18.27 40.16
C ALA A 11 -43.68 -17.44 39.40
N LEU A 12 -42.56 -17.09 40.05
CA LEU A 12 -41.46 -16.37 39.43
C LEU A 12 -40.81 -17.21 38.32
N MET A 13 -40.57 -18.50 38.59
CA MET A 13 -39.99 -19.43 37.64
C MET A 13 -40.92 -19.69 36.44
N TYR A 14 -42.25 -19.72 36.66
CA TYR A 14 -43.24 -19.86 35.59
C TYR A 14 -43.34 -18.59 34.73
N TYR A 15 -43.33 -17.41 35.35
CA TYR A 15 -43.37 -16.12 34.66
C TYR A 15 -42.13 -15.89 33.79
N ILE A 16 -40.95 -16.29 34.27
CA ILE A 16 -39.70 -16.22 33.51
C ILE A 16 -39.73 -17.20 32.33
N LYS A 17 -40.25 -18.43 32.52
CA LYS A 17 -40.38 -19.43 31.46
C LYS A 17 -41.29 -18.95 30.32
N ASP A 18 -42.39 -18.29 30.65
CA ASP A 18 -43.39 -17.80 29.68
C ASP A 18 -42.89 -16.59 28.87
N LYS A 19 -42.08 -15.72 29.50
CA LYS A 19 -41.35 -14.64 28.82
C LYS A 19 -40.25 -15.17 27.90
N LEU A 20 -39.57 -16.25 28.27
CA LEU A 20 -38.52 -16.92 27.47
C LEU A 20 -39.09 -17.75 26.31
N LEU A 21 -40.35 -18.20 26.39
CA LEU A 21 -41.03 -19.00 25.36
C LEU A 21 -41.68 -18.16 24.24
N LYS A 22 -41.69 -16.83 24.35
CA LYS A 22 -42.09 -15.95 23.25
C LYS A 22 -40.93 -15.83 22.26
N GLY A 23 -41.02 -16.60 21.17
CA GLY A 23 -40.08 -16.51 20.06
C GLY A 23 -40.03 -15.10 19.45
N PHE A 24 -38.87 -14.76 18.88
CA PHE A 24 -38.68 -13.51 18.15
C PHE A 24 -39.76 -13.32 17.09
N THR A 25 -40.29 -12.10 17.00
CA THR A 25 -41.28 -11.79 15.96
C THR A 25 -40.60 -11.68 14.60
N LEU A 26 -41.32 -12.03 13.53
CA LEU A 26 -40.80 -11.95 12.15
C LEU A 26 -40.33 -10.51 11.82
N VAL A 27 -41.03 -9.51 12.33
CA VAL A 27 -40.70 -8.08 12.17
C VAL A 27 -39.37 -7.74 12.85
N GLU A 28 -39.09 -8.29 14.03
CA GLU A 28 -37.85 -8.02 14.76
C GLU A 28 -36.62 -8.56 14.01
N VAL A 29 -36.74 -9.74 13.40
CA VAL A 29 -35.69 -10.32 12.56
C VAL A 29 -35.47 -9.50 11.29
N LEU A 30 -36.54 -9.02 10.64
CA LEU A 30 -36.44 -8.16 9.46
C LEU A 30 -35.73 -6.84 9.77
N ILE A 31 -36.06 -6.20 10.91
CA ILE A 31 -35.40 -4.97 11.34
C ILE A 31 -33.92 -5.24 11.64
N ALA A 32 -33.59 -6.31 12.37
CA ALA A 32 -32.21 -6.67 12.67
C ALA A 32 -31.39 -6.90 11.39
N LEU A 33 -31.95 -7.61 10.41
CA LEU A 33 -31.31 -7.82 9.10
C LEU A 33 -31.14 -6.52 8.32
N ALA A 34 -32.11 -5.60 8.38
CA ALA A 34 -32.01 -4.31 7.72
C ALA A 34 -30.85 -3.47 8.28
N ILE A 35 -30.70 -3.39 9.60
CA ILE A 35 -29.57 -2.62 10.18
C ILE A 35 -28.25 -3.35 9.92
N LEU A 36 -28.22 -4.68 9.99
CA LEU A 36 -27.03 -5.46 9.65
C LEU A 36 -26.57 -5.19 8.21
N ALA A 37 -27.49 -5.19 7.25
CA ALA A 37 -27.18 -4.89 5.86
C ALA A 37 -26.62 -3.47 5.68
N MET A 38 -27.18 -2.48 6.39
CA MET A 38 -26.65 -1.12 6.38
C MET A 38 -25.23 -1.04 6.96
N ILE A 39 -24.97 -1.73 8.07
CA ILE A 39 -23.64 -1.77 8.70
C ILE A 39 -22.63 -2.42 7.74
N VAL A 40 -22.97 -3.56 7.14
CA VAL A 40 -22.08 -4.25 6.18
C VAL A 40 -21.80 -3.37 4.97
N ALA A 41 -22.82 -2.70 4.41
CA ALA A 41 -22.65 -1.80 3.27
C ALA A 41 -21.72 -0.60 3.60
N SER A 42 -21.90 0.01 4.78
CA SER A 42 -21.02 1.10 5.24
C SER A 42 -19.59 0.63 5.46
N THR A 43 -19.40 -0.55 6.06
CA THR A 43 -18.06 -1.10 6.30
C THR A 43 -17.34 -1.41 4.98
N PHE A 44 -18.08 -1.96 4.02
CA PHE A 44 -17.53 -2.31 2.72
C PHE A 44 -17.13 -1.09 1.89
N THR A 45 -17.89 0.00 1.98
CA THR A 45 -17.53 1.27 1.33
C THR A 45 -16.29 1.89 1.95
N ILE A 46 -16.16 1.89 3.28
CA ILE A 46 -14.95 2.33 3.99
C ILE A 46 -13.74 1.50 3.56
N PHE A 47 -13.86 0.17 3.55
CA PHE A 47 -12.77 -0.72 3.15
C PHE A 47 -12.31 -0.48 1.71
N ARG A 48 -13.26 -0.33 0.77
CA ARG A 48 -12.96 0.01 -0.63
C ARG A 48 -12.25 1.36 -0.75
N SER A 49 -12.69 2.36 0.01
CA SER A 49 -12.06 3.69 0.02
C SER A 49 -10.64 3.63 0.58
N ALA A 50 -10.44 2.92 1.69
CA ALA A 50 -9.12 2.73 2.30
C ALA A 50 -8.16 2.01 1.35
N SER A 51 -8.60 0.92 0.72
CA SER A 51 -7.79 0.17 -0.25
C SER A 51 -7.40 1.03 -1.46
N LYS A 52 -8.32 1.81 -2.02
CA LYS A 52 -8.02 2.76 -3.11
C LYS A 52 -7.05 3.86 -2.68
N SER A 53 -7.22 4.39 -1.47
CA SER A 53 -6.31 5.39 -0.91
C SER A 53 -4.91 4.82 -0.69
N TRP A 54 -4.82 3.57 -0.24
CA TRP A 54 -3.56 2.86 -0.08
C TRP A 54 -2.86 2.68 -1.42
N GLN A 55 -3.59 2.22 -2.45
CA GLN A 55 -3.04 2.04 -3.79
C GLN A 55 -2.55 3.36 -4.40
N LYS A 56 -3.29 4.46 -4.17
CA LYS A 56 -2.86 5.81 -4.60
C LYS A 56 -1.65 6.31 -3.80
N GLY A 57 -1.56 5.96 -2.51
CA GLY A 57 -0.38 6.22 -1.68
C GLY A 57 0.85 5.47 -2.17
N GLU A 58 0.67 4.21 -2.58
CA GLU A 58 1.74 3.37 -3.11
C GLU A 58 2.32 3.93 -4.41
N THR A 59 1.48 4.41 -5.34
CA THR A 59 1.98 5.05 -6.57
C THR A 59 2.88 6.26 -6.29
N ARG A 60 2.60 7.01 -5.21
CA ARG A 60 3.48 8.11 -4.80
C ARG A 60 4.80 7.56 -4.26
N SER A 61 4.74 6.54 -3.40
CA SER A 61 5.91 5.85 -2.85
C SER A 61 6.82 5.28 -3.95
N GLU A 62 6.25 4.57 -4.92
CA GLU A 62 6.93 3.99 -6.08
C GLU A 62 7.66 5.06 -6.90
N ARG A 63 7.03 6.22 -7.16
CA ARG A 63 7.68 7.31 -7.91
C ARG A 63 8.91 7.85 -7.16
N TYR A 64 8.82 8.04 -5.86
CA TYR A 64 9.97 8.47 -5.06
C TYR A 64 11.05 7.39 -5.00
N GLN A 65 10.67 6.13 -4.86
CA GLN A 65 11.62 5.02 -4.83
C GLN A 65 12.35 4.89 -6.17
N ASN A 66 11.65 5.00 -7.30
CA ASN A 66 12.24 4.98 -8.63
C ASN A 66 13.20 6.15 -8.83
N ALA A 67 12.80 7.36 -8.43
CA ALA A 67 13.67 8.54 -8.49
C ALA A 67 14.93 8.36 -7.61
N ARG A 68 14.77 7.83 -6.39
CA ARG A 68 15.88 7.57 -5.47
C ARG A 68 16.85 6.52 -6.03
N SER A 69 16.34 5.43 -6.59
CA SER A 69 17.15 4.40 -7.24
C SER A 69 17.93 4.98 -8.43
N ALA A 70 17.29 5.79 -9.27
CA ALA A 70 17.95 6.46 -10.40
C ALA A 70 19.08 7.39 -9.94
N ILE A 71 18.82 8.24 -8.95
CA ILE A 71 19.83 9.15 -8.37
C ILE A 71 20.98 8.35 -7.74
N SER A 72 20.68 7.28 -7.00
CA SER A 72 21.71 6.44 -6.37
C SER A 72 22.62 5.80 -7.42
N ARG A 73 22.06 5.38 -8.55
CA ARG A 73 22.83 4.83 -9.67
C ARG A 73 23.74 5.89 -10.29
N ILE A 74 23.20 7.07 -10.60
CA ILE A 74 23.97 8.22 -11.10
C ILE A 74 25.12 8.55 -10.13
N ASN A 75 24.83 8.60 -8.83
CA ASN A 75 25.84 8.89 -7.81
C ASN A 75 26.96 7.85 -7.78
N SER A 76 26.63 6.56 -7.90
CA SER A 76 27.62 5.50 -7.97
C SER A 76 28.51 5.62 -9.21
N GLU A 77 27.90 5.89 -10.38
CA GLU A 77 28.62 6.00 -11.65
C GLU A 77 29.53 7.24 -11.68
N ILE A 78 29.06 8.38 -11.19
CA ILE A 78 29.88 9.61 -11.03
C ILE A 78 31.01 9.39 -10.03
N SER A 79 30.76 8.72 -8.91
CA SER A 79 31.79 8.46 -7.88
C SER A 79 32.92 7.56 -8.39
N GLN A 80 32.64 6.76 -9.43
CA GLN A 80 33.60 5.87 -10.08
C GLN A 80 34.17 6.47 -11.38
N ALA A 81 33.82 7.72 -11.70
CA ALA A 81 34.31 8.40 -12.89
C ALA A 81 35.82 8.62 -12.82
N VAL A 82 36.50 8.33 -13.92
CA VAL A 82 37.95 8.45 -14.02
C VAL A 82 38.37 9.32 -15.19
N ILE A 83 39.43 10.08 -14.97
CA ILE A 83 40.09 10.87 -16.03
C ILE A 83 41.12 9.94 -16.68
N ASN A 84 40.91 9.64 -17.95
CA ASN A 84 41.87 8.88 -18.75
C ASN A 84 42.59 9.82 -19.72
N SER A 85 43.91 9.70 -19.82
CA SER A 85 44.76 10.47 -20.74
C SER A 85 44.52 10.14 -22.22
N ASN A 86 43.69 9.14 -22.52
CA ASN A 86 43.27 8.80 -23.87
C ASN A 86 42.36 9.89 -24.44
N PRO A 87 42.67 10.49 -25.61
CA PRO A 87 41.87 11.55 -26.22
C PRO A 87 40.44 11.13 -26.61
N LEU A 88 40.14 9.82 -26.67
CA LEU A 88 38.79 9.27 -26.87
C LEU A 88 37.95 9.23 -25.59
N CYS A 89 38.57 9.39 -24.42
CA CYS A 89 37.92 9.31 -23.10
C CYS A 89 37.77 10.71 -22.50
N LYS A 90 37.17 11.64 -23.26
CA LYS A 90 36.96 13.01 -22.81
C LYS A 90 35.56 13.13 -22.21
N PHE A 91 35.45 13.81 -21.07
CA PHE A 91 34.13 14.23 -20.57
C PHE A 91 33.41 15.03 -21.65
N THR A 92 32.27 14.53 -22.13
CA THR A 92 31.43 15.20 -23.12
C THR A 92 30.13 15.61 -22.46
N GLY A 93 29.71 16.86 -22.65
CA GLY A 93 28.49 17.37 -22.02
C GLY A 93 27.82 18.42 -22.88
N ASP A 94 26.49 18.33 -22.97
CA ASP A 94 25.59 19.32 -23.55
C ASP A 94 24.38 19.48 -22.61
N LYS A 95 23.43 20.38 -22.90
CA LYS A 95 22.23 20.65 -22.10
C LYS A 95 21.40 19.40 -21.77
N ASN A 96 21.42 18.41 -22.66
CA ASN A 96 20.55 17.22 -22.55
C ASN A 96 21.32 15.92 -22.39
N LYS A 97 22.66 15.94 -22.40
CA LYS A 97 23.47 14.73 -22.33
C LYS A 97 24.79 14.94 -21.62
N ALA A 98 25.26 13.93 -20.93
CA ALA A 98 26.58 13.89 -20.31
C ALA A 98 27.18 12.50 -20.45
N GLY A 99 28.37 12.43 -21.04
CA GLY A 99 29.16 11.22 -21.26
C GLY A 99 30.50 11.31 -20.52
N PHE A 100 30.85 10.24 -19.82
CA PHE A 100 32.13 10.11 -19.13
C PHE A 100 32.54 8.64 -18.99
N VAL A 101 33.81 8.42 -18.69
CA VAL A 101 34.33 7.07 -18.46
C VAL A 101 34.26 6.74 -16.99
N SER A 102 33.72 5.58 -16.66
CA SER A 102 33.58 5.08 -15.30
C SER A 102 33.88 3.59 -15.27
N PHE A 103 34.31 3.10 -14.10
CA PHE A 103 34.37 1.66 -13.89
C PHE A 103 32.94 1.13 -13.77
N VAL A 104 32.56 0.24 -14.66
CA VAL A 104 31.27 -0.46 -14.55
C VAL A 104 31.58 -1.94 -14.33
N SER A 105 30.97 -2.50 -13.29
CA SER A 105 31.04 -3.94 -13.06
C SER A 105 30.26 -4.63 -14.17
N ALA A 106 30.99 -5.30 -15.07
CA ALA A 106 30.37 -6.15 -16.07
C ALA A 106 29.78 -7.40 -15.39
N GLU A 107 28.78 -8.03 -16.01
CA GLU A 107 28.18 -9.29 -15.53
C GLU A 107 29.22 -10.41 -15.33
N SER A 108 30.39 -10.29 -15.97
CA SER A 108 31.54 -11.19 -15.83
C SER A 108 32.34 -11.02 -14.52
N GLY A 109 32.01 -10.04 -13.67
CA GLY A 109 32.76 -9.75 -12.44
C GLY A 109 34.08 -9.02 -12.67
N VAL A 110 34.38 -8.65 -13.92
CA VAL A 110 35.56 -7.86 -14.28
C VAL A 110 35.18 -6.37 -14.27
N PHE A 111 36.01 -5.55 -13.64
CA PHE A 111 35.88 -4.09 -13.70
C PHE A 111 36.55 -3.60 -14.98
N GLU A 112 35.75 -3.26 -15.97
CA GLU A 112 36.24 -2.69 -17.23
C GLU A 112 35.96 -1.18 -17.25
N LEU A 113 36.87 -0.44 -17.89
CA LEU A 113 36.64 0.96 -18.19
C LEU A 113 35.56 1.04 -19.27
N SER A 114 34.39 1.54 -18.89
CA SER A 114 33.26 1.68 -19.80
C SER A 114 32.89 3.16 -19.97
N GLU A 115 32.49 3.52 -21.18
CA GLU A 115 31.89 4.83 -21.44
C GLU A 115 30.41 4.79 -21.05
N VAL A 116 30.03 5.70 -20.16
CA VAL A 116 28.67 5.86 -19.67
C VAL A 116 28.12 7.16 -20.21
N GLU A 117 27.04 7.09 -20.97
CA GLU A 117 26.31 8.25 -21.47
C GLU A 117 24.92 8.34 -20.82
N PHE A 118 24.61 9.50 -20.26
CA PHE A 118 23.27 9.86 -19.82
C PHE A 118 22.66 10.83 -20.81
N TRP A 119 21.41 10.59 -21.20
CA TRP A 119 20.63 11.52 -22.00
C TRP A 119 19.24 11.70 -21.39
N LEU A 120 18.71 12.92 -21.51
CA LEU A 120 17.31 13.22 -21.23
C LEU A 120 16.50 12.87 -22.48
N ASP A 121 15.93 11.67 -22.49
CA ASP A 121 14.88 11.36 -23.45
C ASP A 121 13.66 12.23 -23.10
N GLY A 122 13.18 12.99 -24.08
CA GLY A 122 12.10 13.96 -23.89
C GLY A 122 10.80 13.25 -23.55
N ALA A 123 10.62 12.92 -22.27
CA ALA A 123 9.45 12.20 -21.80
C ALA A 123 8.19 13.00 -22.13
N LYS A 124 7.27 12.37 -22.88
CA LYS A 124 5.94 12.91 -23.17
C LYS A 124 5.33 13.42 -21.86
N ARG A 125 4.94 14.69 -21.86
CA ARG A 125 4.07 15.28 -20.83
C ARG A 125 2.78 14.45 -20.78
N PHE A 126 2.74 13.45 -19.92
CA PHE A 126 1.49 12.81 -19.51
C PHE A 126 0.81 13.80 -18.54
N LEU A 127 0.11 14.77 -19.13
CA LEU A 127 -0.96 15.52 -18.48
C LEU A 127 -2.17 14.60 -18.30
#